data_AF-A0A1F3Y4V6-F1
#
_entry.id   AF-A0A1F3Y4V6-F1
#
_cell.length_a   1.000
_cell.length_b   1.000
_cell.length_c   1.000
_cell.angle_alpha   90.00
_cell.angle_beta   90.00
_cell.angle_gamma   90.00
#
_symmetry.space_group_name_H-M   'P 1'
#
loop_
_entity.id
_entity.type
_entity.pdbx_description
1 polymer ?
#
loop_
_entity_poly.entity_id
_entity_poly.type
_entity_poly.pdbx_seq_one_letter_code
_entity_poly.pdbx_strand_id
1 'polypeptide(L)' 'MIAKYKRETGAMQKKLAEKIGVDEARISDILRGRIGSFTLDRLIAYVEKLRPGLKVEIKDEDEAA' A
#
# COMPACT_ATOMS: atom_id res chain seq x y z
N MET A 1 3.59 -4.83 0.42
CA MET A 1 2.28 -4.35 0.95
C MET A 1 2.48 -3.35 2.09
N ILE A 2 1.66 -2.30 2.16
CA ILE A 2 1.78 -1.18 3.13
C ILE A 2 1.68 -1.66 4.59
N ALA A 3 0.74 -2.56 4.89
CA ALA A 3 0.60 -3.15 6.23
C ALA A 3 1.85 -3.93 6.67
N LYS A 4 2.51 -4.65 5.75
CA LYS A 4 3.78 -5.35 6.01
C LYS A 4 4.90 -4.35 6.34
N TYR A 5 5.04 -3.28 5.55
CA TYR A 5 6.02 -2.22 5.82
C TYR A 5 5.82 -1.57 7.20
N LYS A 6 4.57 -1.27 7.59
CA LYS A 6 4.27 -0.73 8.92
C LYS A 6 4.74 -1.66 10.04
N ARG A 7 4.47 -2.97 9.92
CA ARG A 7 4.86 -3.97 10.94
C ARG A 7 6.37 -4.08 11.06
N GLU A 8 7.10 -4.10 9.95
CA GLU A 8 8.56 -4.24 9.96
C GLU A 8 9.29 -2.99 10.48
N THR A 9 8.73 -1.80 10.25
CA THR A 9 9.36 -0.54 10.63
C THR A 9 8.88 0.02 11.96
N GLY A 10 7.77 -0.51 12.52
CA GLY A 10 7.10 0.07 13.68
C GLY A 10 6.52 1.47 13.43
N ALA A 11 6.44 1.92 12.18
CA ALA A 11 6.04 3.29 11.87
C ALA A 11 4.60 3.62 12.31
N MET A 12 4.42 4.83 12.84
CA MET A 12 3.10 5.40 13.11
C MET A 12 2.36 5.71 11.79
N GLN A 13 1.02 5.70 11.81
CA GLN A 13 0.22 5.99 10.62
C GLN A 13 0.52 7.37 10.04
N LYS A 14 0.65 8.39 10.90
CA LYS A 14 1.13 9.73 10.54
C LYS A 14 2.40 9.74 9.69
N LYS A 15 3.44 9.01 10.12
CA LYS A 15 4.71 8.93 9.39
C LYS A 15 4.56 8.26 8.02
N LEU A 16 3.68 7.26 7.91
CA LEU A 16 3.37 6.63 6.63
C LEU A 16 2.62 7.59 5.71
N ALA A 17 1.66 8.33 6.26
CA ALA A 17 0.87 9.33 5.55
C ALA A 17 1.78 10.42 4.96
N GLU A 18 2.69 10.96 5.77
CA GLU A 18 3.71 11.93 5.36
C GLU A 18 4.61 11.37 4.26
N LYS A 19 5.12 10.14 4.41
CA LYS A 19 6.03 9.52 3.43
C LYS A 19 5.35 9.25 2.08
N ILE A 20 4.08 8.88 2.11
CA ILE A 20 3.30 8.59 0.89
C ILE A 20 2.71 9.88 0.29
N GLY A 21 2.56 10.94 1.08
CA GLY A 21 1.92 12.20 0.68
C GLY A 21 0.39 12.09 0.64
N VAL A 22 -0.20 11.50 1.67
CA VAL A 22 -1.67 11.35 1.84
C VAL A 22 -2.07 11.70 3.26
N ASP A 23 -3.37 11.80 3.53
CA ASP A 23 -3.89 11.96 4.88
C ASP A 23 -3.84 10.63 5.69
N GLU A 24 -3.90 10.73 7.02
CA GLU A 24 -3.88 9.56 7.91
C GLU A 24 -5.11 8.66 7.74
N ALA A 25 -6.27 9.21 7.37
CA ALA A 25 -7.48 8.42 7.16
C ALA A 25 -7.30 7.44 5.99
N ARG A 26 -6.59 7.87 4.94
CA ARG A 26 -6.23 7.05 3.79
C ARG A 26 -5.33 5.88 4.17
N ILE A 27 -4.35 6.10 5.03
CA ILE A 27 -3.52 5.02 5.59
C ILE A 27 -4.39 4.09 6.42
N SER A 28 -5.27 4.65 7.23
CA SER A 28 -6.14 3.89 8.10
C SER A 28 -7.12 2.99 7.33
N ASP A 29 -7.63 3.44 6.17
CA ASP A 29 -8.45 2.63 5.26
C ASP A 29 -7.69 1.39 4.78
N ILE A 30 -6.48 1.60 4.28
CA ILE A 30 -5.61 0.53 3.77
C ILE A 30 -5.30 -0.48 4.88
N LEU A 31 -4.95 -0.01 6.08
CA LEU A 31 -4.61 -0.86 7.21
C LEU A 31 -5.79 -1.66 7.76
N ARG A 32 -7.02 -1.18 7.53
CA ARG A 32 -8.26 -1.89 7.88
C ARG A 32 -8.81 -2.75 6.75
N GLY A 33 -8.07 -2.90 5.64
CA GLY A 33 -8.51 -3.71 4.51
C GLY A 33 -9.55 -3.06 3.62
N ARG A 34 -9.88 -1.77 3.81
CA ARG A 34 -10.80 -1.00 2.95
C ARG A 34 -10.11 -0.56 1.65
N ILE A 35 -9.43 -1.49 0.97
CA ILE A 35 -8.64 -1.20 -0.24
C ILE A 35 -9.46 -1.16 -1.53
N GLY A 36 -10.71 -1.63 -1.51
CA GLY A 36 -11.58 -1.65 -2.70
C GLY A 36 -11.93 -0.27 -3.26
N SER A 37 -11.73 0.81 -2.50
CA SER A 37 -11.89 2.18 -2.97
C SER A 37 -10.63 2.76 -3.65
N PHE A 38 -9.57 1.95 -3.78
CA PHE A 38 -8.29 2.34 -4.35
C PHE A 38 -8.10 1.62 -5.68
N THR A 39 -7.64 2.35 -6.70
CA THR A 39 -7.18 1.73 -7.93
C THR A 39 -5.87 0.99 -7.68
N LEU A 40 -5.60 -0.04 -8.49
CA LEU A 40 -4.36 -0.79 -8.43
C LEU A 40 -3.14 0.12 -8.59
N ASP A 41 -3.14 1.01 -9.57
CA ASP A 41 -2.06 1.98 -9.82
C ASP A 41 -1.75 2.84 -8.59
N ARG A 42 -2.80 3.22 -7.85
CA ARG A 42 -2.64 4.03 -6.64
C ARG A 42 -2.00 3.25 -5.51
N LEU A 43 -2.36 1.97 -5.36
CA LEU A 43 -1.71 1.09 -4.39
C LEU A 43 -0.24 0.84 -4.74
N ILE A 44 0.08 0.68 -6.03
CA ILE A 44 1.46 0.54 -6.52
C ILE A 44 2.27 1.79 -6.19
N ALA A 45 1.78 2.98 -6.57
CA ALA A 45 2.46 4.24 -6.32
C ALA A 45 2.75 4.49 -4.83
N TYR A 46 1.83 4.08 -3.94
CA TYR A 46 2.05 4.17 -2.50
C TYR A 46 3.15 3.24 -2.00
N VAL A 47 3.22 2.03 -2.53
CA VAL A 47 4.22 1.05 -2.15
C VAL A 47 5.61 1.45 -2.65
N GLU A 48 5.71 1.98 -3.87
CA GLU A 48 6.96 2.52 -4.42
C GLU A 48 7.53 3.67 -3.58
N LYS A 49 6.68 4.59 -3.12
CA LYS A 49 7.11 5.67 -2.19
C LYS A 49 7.63 5.13 -0.86
N LEU A 50 7.05 4.04 -0.35
CA LEU A 50 7.52 3.41 0.89
C LEU A 50 8.82 2.63 0.72
N ARG A 51 8.95 1.91 -0.40
CA ARG A 51 10.12 1.12 -0.79
C ARG A 51 10.46 1.36 -2.27
N PRO A 52 11.33 2.33 -2.55
CA PRO A 52 11.86 2.50 -3.90
C PRO A 52 12.51 1.21 -4.39
N GLY A 53 12.24 0.83 -5.65
CA GLY A 53 12.80 -0.37 -6.26
C GLY A 53 12.09 -1.69 -5.89
N LEU A 54 10.94 -1.64 -5.20
CA LEU A 54 10.15 -2.85 -4.99
C LEU A 54 9.55 -3.32 -6.33
N LYS A 55 9.84 -4.57 -6.72
CA LYS A 55 9.17 -5.23 -7.85
C LYS A 55 7.73 -5.58 -7.46
N VAL A 56 6.76 -5.18 -8.28
CA VAL A 56 5.36 -5.56 -8.14
C VAL A 56 5.04 -6.61 -9.22
N GLU A 57 4.44 -7.71 -8.81
CA GLU A 57 3.91 -8.75 -9.70
C GLU A 57 2.40 -8.85 -9.44
N ILE A 58 1.63 -8.79 -10.52
CA ILE A 58 0.17 -8.95 -10.51
C ILE A 58 -0.10 -10.33 -11.12
N LYS A 59 -0.90 -11.13 -10.43
CA LYS A 59 -1.32 -12.45 -10.90
C LYS A 59 -2.84 -12.45 -10.92
N ASP A 60 -3.40 -12.66 -12.09
CA ASP A 60 -4.82 -12.93 -12.26
C ASP A 60 -5.01 -14.44 -12.27
N GLU A 61 -6.06 -14.95 -11.63
CA GLU A 61 -6.33 -16.39 -11.56
C GLU A 61 -7.00 -16.95 -12.83
N ASP A 62 -7.12 -16.15 -13.89
CA ASP A 62 -7.78 -16.50 -15.16
C ASP A 62 -6.84 -17.13 -16.22
N GLU A 63 -5.86 -17.93 -15.78
CA GLU A 63 -5.17 -18.92 -16.64
C GLU A 63 -5.43 -20.33 -16.10
N ALA A 64 -6.68 -20.76 -16.17
CA ALA A 64 -7.07 -22.16 -16.17
C ALA A 64 -8.14 -22.35 -17.25
N ALA A 65 -7.71 -22.25 -18.50
CA ALA A 65 -8.44 -22.72 -19.68
C ALA A 65 -7.96 -24.12 -20.06
#